data_AF-A0A2V7HW14-F1
#
_entry.id   AF-A0A2V7HW14-F1
#
_cell.length_a   1.000
_cell.length_b   1.000
_cell.length_c   1.000
_cell.angle_alpha   90.00
_cell.angle_beta   90.00
_cell.angle_gamma   90.00
#
_symmetry.space_group_name_H-M   'P 1'
#
loop_
_entity.id
_entity.type
_entity.pdbx_description
1 polymer ?
#
loop_
_entity_poly.entity_id
_entity_poly.type
_entity_poly.pdbx_seq_one_letter_code
_entity_poly.pdbx_strand_id
1 'polypeptide(L)'
;MKSLGGDGQPILHGVVNAEEALRYAMSLPVATTISGIDSVDVLRQNLAIARGFTPMTPEAMQALRSRCAPYAADGHLELFKSTKRYDGAVGRQQHGYPPADQLPL
;
A
#
# COMPACT_ATOMS: atom_id res chain seq x y z
N MET A 1 -3.05 1.82 -8.67
CA MET A 1 -2.17 1.86 -7.47
C MET A 1 -2.91 1.17 -6.33
N LYS A 2 -2.22 0.43 -5.45
CA LYS A 2 -2.84 -0.05 -4.20
C LYS A 2 -2.77 1.08 -3.18
N SER A 3 -3.92 1.59 -2.73
CA SER A 3 -4.01 2.79 -1.89
C SER A 3 -3.23 2.70 -0.58
N LEU A 4 -3.05 1.49 -0.04
CA LEU A 4 -2.33 1.22 1.21
C LEU A 4 -1.03 0.41 1.03
N GLY A 5 -0.54 0.20 -0.19
CA GLY A 5 0.70 -0.55 -0.42
C GLY A 5 0.59 -2.07 -0.30
N GLY A 6 -0.53 -2.67 -0.75
CA GLY A 6 -0.70 -4.13 -0.74
C GLY A 6 -1.16 -4.64 0.61
N ASP A 7 -0.33 -5.44 1.25
CA ASP A 7 -0.52 -5.96 2.61
C ASP A 7 -0.21 -4.92 3.70
N GLY A 8 -0.01 -3.65 3.32
CA GLY A 8 0.10 -2.55 4.26
C GLY A 8 1.50 -2.33 4.83
N GLN A 9 2.55 -2.87 4.20
CA GLN A 9 3.93 -2.76 4.70
C GLN A 9 4.35 -1.32 5.08
N PRO A 10 4.07 -0.27 4.28
CA PRO A 10 4.39 1.11 4.69
C PRO A 10 3.68 1.57 5.97
N ILE A 11 2.49 1.02 6.27
CA ILE A 11 1.72 1.35 7.47
C ILE A 11 2.25 0.56 8.67
N LEU A 12 2.52 -0.73 8.49
CA LEU A 12 3.09 -1.59 9.52
C LEU A 12 4.48 -1.10 9.97
N HIS A 13 5.26 -0.52 9.06
CA HIS A 13 6.55 0.10 9.34
C HIS A 13 6.46 1.57 9.77
N GLY A 14 5.25 2.14 9.92
CA GLY A 14 5.05 3.51 10.40
C GLY A 14 5.50 4.62 9.45
N VAL A 15 5.70 4.31 8.17
CA VAL A 15 6.11 5.28 7.13
C VAL A 15 4.97 6.26 6.82
N VAL A 16 3.75 5.74 6.77
CA VAL A 16 2.49 6.50 6.60
C VAL A 16 1.39 5.84 7.41
N ASN A 17 0.40 6.61 7.84
CA ASN A 17 -0.84 6.01 8.37
C ASN A 17 -1.90 5.81 7.27
N ALA A 18 -2.96 5.06 7.58
CA ALA A 18 -4.01 4.74 6.62
C ALA A 18 -4.76 5.99 6.10
N GLU A 19 -4.94 7.01 6.95
CA GLU A 19 -5.59 8.26 6.56
C GLU A 19 -4.74 9.05 5.56
N GLU A 20 -3.44 9.20 5.83
CA GLU A 20 -2.50 9.86 4.92
C GLU A 20 -2.47 9.15 3.56
N ALA A 21 -2.41 7.82 3.56
CA ALA A 21 -2.37 7.01 2.34
C ALA A 21 -3.67 7.12 1.52
N LEU A 22 -4.84 6.98 2.17
CA LEU A 22 -6.14 7.13 1.49
C LEU A 22 -6.37 8.55 0.99
N ARG A 23 -6.06 9.57 1.79
CA ARG A 23 -6.21 10.97 1.40
C ARG A 23 -5.29 11.33 0.23
N TYR A 24 -4.05 10.83 0.24
CA TYR A 24 -3.15 10.98 -0.89
C TYR A 24 -3.70 10.30 -2.15
N ALA A 25 -4.17 9.05 -2.05
CA ALA A 25 -4.74 8.32 -3.18
C ALA A 25 -5.96 9.04 -3.79
N MET A 26 -6.85 9.58 -2.95
CA MET A 26 -8.02 10.35 -3.38
C MET A 26 -7.68 11.74 -3.95
N SER A 27 -6.48 12.27 -3.67
CA SER A 27 -6.03 13.57 -4.19
C SER A 27 -5.39 13.48 -5.57
N LEU A 28 -5.09 12.27 -6.05
CA LEU A 28 -4.59 12.03 -7.41
C LEU A 28 -5.70 12.24 -8.45
N PRO A 29 -5.38 12.37 -9.75
CA PRO A 29 -6.37 12.46 -10.81
C PRO A 29 -7.03 11.09 -11.07
N VAL A 30 -7.82 10.62 -10.11
CA VAL A 30 -8.54 9.34 -10.15
C VAL A 30 -10.05 9.60 -10.05
N ALA A 31 -10.84 8.82 -10.79
CA ALA A 31 -12.29 8.88 -10.68
C ALA A 31 -12.81 8.20 -9.40
N THR A 32 -12.17 7.10 -9.00
CA THR A 32 -12.58 6.27 -7.87
C THR A 32 -11.35 5.75 -7.12
N THR A 33 -11.38 5.81 -5.79
CA THR A 33 -10.42 5.10 -4.92
C THR A 33 -11.10 3.89 -4.29
N ILE A 34 -10.49 2.71 -4.46
CA ILE A 34 -10.97 1.46 -3.87
C ILE A 34 -10.13 1.16 -2.62
N SER A 35 -10.80 0.77 -1.53
CA SER A 35 -10.15 0.38 -0.27
C SER A 35 -10.74 -0.92 0.25
N GLY A 36 -9.89 -1.80 0.77
CA GLY A 36 -10.30 -3.06 1.41
C GLY A 36 -10.89 -2.79 2.80
N ILE A 37 -11.90 -3.58 3.16
CA ILE A 37 -12.57 -3.52 4.46
C ILE A 37 -12.79 -4.97 4.91
N ASP A 38 -12.07 -5.39 5.94
CA ASP A 38 -12.17 -6.73 6.54
C ASP A 38 -12.94 -6.73 7.87
N SER A 39 -13.27 -5.54 8.39
CA SER A 39 -13.90 -5.35 9.69
C SER A 39 -14.75 -4.09 9.73
N VAL A 40 -15.69 -4.04 10.69
CA VAL A 40 -16.56 -2.87 10.90
C VAL A 40 -15.75 -1.64 11.37
N ASP A 41 -14.65 -1.85 12.08
CA ASP A 41 -13.81 -0.73 12.55
C ASP A 41 -13.04 -0.09 11.39
N VAL A 42 -12.48 -0.89 10.47
CA VAL A 42 -11.90 -0.38 9.22
C VAL A 42 -12.96 0.30 8.34
N LEU A 43 -14.19 -0.22 8.30
CA LEU A 43 -15.31 0.45 7.62
C LEU A 43 -15.54 1.85 8.21
N ARG A 44 -15.66 1.98 9.53
CA ARG A 44 -15.89 3.27 10.21
C ARG A 44 -14.74 4.24 9.98
N GLN A 45 -13.50 3.75 10.05
CA GLN A 45 -12.31 4.55 9.76
C GLN A 45 -12.35 5.09 8.31
N ASN A 46 -12.57 4.23 7.32
CA ASN A 46 -12.60 4.62 5.92
C ASN A 46 -13.75 5.61 5.63
N LEU A 47 -14.92 5.40 6.25
CA LEU A 47 -16.05 6.33 6.13
C LEU A 47 -15.75 7.70 6.75
N ALA A 48 -15.05 7.75 7.89
CA ALA A 48 -14.66 9.01 8.50
C ALA A 48 -13.68 9.78 7.59
N ILE A 49 -12.68 9.09 7.03
CA ILE A 49 -11.72 9.68 6.09
C ILE A 49 -12.42 10.20 4.83
N ALA A 50 -13.33 9.41 4.25
CA ALA A 50 -14.07 9.81 3.05
C ALA A 50 -15.00 10.99 3.30
N ARG A 51 -15.69 11.04 4.45
CA ARG A 51 -16.56 12.16 4.84
C ARG A 51 -15.79 13.44 5.13
N GLY A 52 -14.61 13.32 5.73
CA GLY A 52 -13.71 14.44 6.03
C GLY A 52 -12.75 14.80 4.90
N PHE A 53 -12.91 14.21 3.72
CA PHE A 53 -11.93 14.34 2.66
C PHE A 53 -11.79 15.79 2.18
N THR A 54 -10.56 16.28 2.28
CA THR A 54 -10.10 17.50 1.61
C THR A 54 -8.88 17.14 0.78
N PRO A 55 -8.84 17.45 -0.53
CA PRO A 55 -7.67 17.18 -1.35
C PRO A 55 -6.38 17.72 -0.72
N MET A 56 -5.29 16.96 -0.82
CA MET A 56 -3.97 17.46 -0.45
C MET A 56 -3.54 18.54 -1.45
N THR A 57 -2.88 19.59 -0.95
CA THR A 57 -2.22 20.54 -1.85
C THR A 57 -1.00 19.88 -2.51
N PRO A 58 -0.51 20.41 -3.64
CA PRO A 58 0.70 19.92 -4.27
C PRO A 58 1.90 19.87 -3.32
N GLU A 59 2.04 20.86 -2.43
CA GLU A 59 3.12 20.96 -1.44
C GLU A 59 2.99 19.86 -0.38
N ALA A 60 1.77 19.60 0.13
CA ALA A 60 1.52 18.53 1.10
C ALA A 60 1.80 17.15 0.48
N MET A 61 1.38 16.93 -0.77
CA MET A 61 1.70 15.71 -1.50
C MET A 61 3.21 15.54 -1.70
N GLN A 62 3.92 16.61 -2.04
CA GLN A 62 5.36 16.57 -2.24
C GLN A 62 6.10 16.30 -0.92
N ALA A 63 5.67 16.91 0.18
CA ALA A 63 6.22 16.64 1.51
C ALA A 63 6.05 15.17 1.91
N LEU A 64 4.87 14.58 1.65
CA LEU A 64 4.64 13.16 1.89
C LEU A 64 5.56 12.28 1.03
N ARG A 65 5.71 12.59 -0.27
CA ARG A 65 6.63 11.86 -1.17
C ARG A 65 8.06 11.94 -0.69
N SER A 66 8.54 13.11 -0.29
CA SER A 66 9.89 13.29 0.25
C SER A 66 10.12 12.48 1.52
N ARG A 67 9.13 12.40 2.42
CA ARG A 67 9.20 11.56 3.62
C ARG A 67 9.23 10.06 3.29
N CYS A 68 8.48 9.64 2.28
CA CYS A 68 8.44 8.24 1.85
C CYS A 68 9.65 7.80 1.00
N ALA A 69 10.36 8.74 0.36
CA ALA A 69 11.45 8.46 -0.56
C ALA A 69 12.53 7.48 -0.04
N PRO A 70 13.10 7.63 1.17
CA PRO A 70 14.12 6.69 1.65
C PRO A 70 13.58 5.26 1.84
N TYR A 71 12.30 5.11 2.15
CA TYR A 71 11.65 3.80 2.34
C TYR A 71 11.22 3.15 1.01
N ALA A 72 11.14 3.94 -0.06
CA ALA A 72 10.73 3.48 -1.38
C ALA A 72 11.92 3.14 -2.31
N ALA A 73 13.16 3.32 -1.84
CA ALA A 73 14.36 3.31 -2.69
C ALA A 73 14.80 1.91 -3.16
N ASP A 74 14.65 0.88 -2.33
CA ASP A 74 15.15 -0.48 -2.57
C ASP A 74 14.04 -1.54 -2.74
N GLY A 75 12.78 -1.14 -2.57
CA GLY A 75 11.61 -2.00 -2.72
C GLY A 75 11.35 -2.96 -1.55
N HIS A 76 12.01 -2.81 -0.39
CA HIS A 76 11.81 -3.72 0.76
C HIS A 76 10.37 -3.72 1.30
N LEU A 77 9.62 -2.62 1.10
CA LEU A 77 8.20 -2.51 1.49
C LEU A 77 7.21 -2.84 0.37
N GLU A 78 7.66 -3.17 -0.84
CA GLU A 78 6.80 -3.52 -1.98
C GLU A 78 7.02 -4.98 -2.36
N LEU A 79 6.73 -5.86 -1.40
CA LEU A 79 7.00 -7.31 -1.49
C LEU A 79 6.37 -7.96 -2.73
N PHE A 80 5.28 -7.41 -3.25
CA PHE A 80 4.65 -7.88 -4.50
C PHE A 80 5.54 -7.69 -5.74
N LYS A 81 6.41 -6.68 -5.76
CA LYS A 81 7.31 -6.42 -6.88
C LYS A 81 8.73 -6.92 -6.63
N SER A 82 9.17 -6.95 -5.38
CA SER A 82 10.55 -7.29 -5.02
C SER A 82 10.77 -8.76 -4.64
N THR A 83 9.71 -9.54 -4.43
CA THR A 83 9.82 -10.94 -3.96
C THR A 83 8.93 -11.91 -4.75
N LYS A 84 8.96 -13.19 -4.37
CA LYS A 84 8.07 -14.25 -4.85
C LYS A 84 6.98 -14.64 -3.84
N ARG A 85 6.82 -13.85 -2.78
CA ARG A 85 5.90 -14.12 -1.66
C ARG A 85 4.45 -14.36 -2.09
N TYR A 86 4.01 -13.66 -3.13
CA TYR A 86 2.62 -13.70 -3.61
C TYR A 86 2.42 -14.54 -4.87
N ASP A 87 3.48 -15.15 -5.42
CA ASP A 87 3.39 -15.96 -6.63
C ASP A 87 2.68 -17.29 -6.33
N GLY A 88 1.74 -17.67 -7.19
CA GLY A 88 1.01 -18.94 -7.06
C GLY A 88 1.90 -20.16 -7.26
N ALA A 89 1.52 -21.29 -6.65
CA ALA A 89 2.33 -22.52 -6.64
C ALA A 89 2.72 -23.02 -8.04
N VAL A 90 1.76 -23.07 -8.98
CA VAL A 90 2.00 -23.49 -10.37
C VAL A 90 2.99 -22.57 -11.08
N GLY A 91 2.82 -21.24 -10.93
CA GLY A 91 3.71 -20.27 -11.55
C GLY A 91 5.14 -20.40 -11.02
N ARG A 92 5.32 -20.58 -9.71
CA ARG A 92 6.65 -20.82 -9.13
C ARG A 92 7.31 -22.07 -9.69
N GLN A 93 6.58 -23.19 -9.77
CA GLN A 93 7.10 -24.44 -10.31
C GLN A 93 7.54 -24.27 -11.78
N GLN A 94 6.73 -23.61 -12.60
CA GLN A 94 7.05 -23.36 -14.02
C GLN A 94 8.31 -22.51 -14.21
N HIS A 95 8.61 -21.64 -13.25
CA HIS A 95 9.77 -20.74 -13.28
C HIS A 95 10.94 -21.21 -12.41
N GLY A 96 10.89 -22.42 -11.84
CA GLY A 96 11.96 -22.98 -11.02
C GLY A 96 12.17 -22.26 -9.68
N TYR A 97 11.16 -21.55 -9.16
CA TYR A 97 11.24 -20.92 -7.84
C TYR A 97 10.91 -21.90 -6.71
N PRO A 98 11.46 -21.71 -5.50
CA PRO A 98 11.10 -22.52 -4.32
C PRO A 98 9.59 -22.48 -4.01
N PRO A 99 9.05 -23.50 -3.34
CA PRO A 99 7.69 -23.46 -2.80
C PRO A 99 7.57 -22.39 -1.69
N ALA A 100 6.33 -21.99 -1.36
CA ALA A 100 6.04 -20.84 -0.49
C ALA A 100 6.70 -20.94 0.89
N ASP A 101 6.69 -22.15 1.45
CA ASP A 101 7.23 -22.52 2.75
C ASP A 101 8.76 -22.53 2.80
N GLN A 102 9.42 -22.44 1.64
CA GLN A 102 10.88 -22.39 1.51
C GLN A 102 11.40 -21.03 1.02
N LEU A 103 10.52 -20.03 0.85
CA LEU A 103 10.97 -18.68 0.54
C LEU A 103 11.67 -18.07 1.76
N PRO A 104 12.77 -17.32 1.56
CA PRO A 104 13.36 -16.55 2.65
C PRO A 104 12.31 -15.55 3.16
N LEU A 105 12.13 -15.53 4.49
CA LEU A 105 11.21 -14.62 5.19
C LEU A 105 11.60 -13.16 5.01
#